data_AF-A0A954XL21-F1
#
_entry.id   AF-A0A954XL21-F1
#
_cell.length_a   1.000
_cell.length_b   1.000
_cell.length_c   1.000
_cell.angle_alpha   90.00
_cell.angle_beta   90.00
_cell.angle_gamma   90.00
#
_symmetry.space_group_name_H-M   'P 1'
#
loop_
_entity.id
_entity.type
_entity.pdbx_description
1 polymer ?
#
loop_
_entity_poly.entity_id
_entity_poly.type
_entity_poly.pdbx_seq_one_letter_code
_entity_poly.pdbx_strand_id
1 'polypeptide(L)'
;MNADFSQLCILPPFNSLHAQLIRRGIEPEIVEEDENVSVEYRIPNNTTSVNKTNFWQYDQALFGVDLPPDVGLTGNSLAGTMALTGHNDWAATGIPITPIDDGGFLNAYPLATIEAKVQGNTVATTRAVVPVSWEIACNLCHAPGQPGPAVDADILAKHDQAHGTSLLGNGSVLCAACHADPALGAPGLPDVSAMSHAMHSSHASRVEVLQNQGMTNTCYACHPGYETNCQRDVHYAKGIFCTDCHGGMSDVGSPARRPWVDEPKCGDCHSRNEFEFEEPGQLFKDSHGHGNVHCAACHGSPHAITPALTVEDNIQAYEHQGYLGVISKCTVCHTSIPTNEGFEHKR
;
A
#
# COMPACT_ATOMS: atom_id res chain seq x y z
N MET A 1 -5.87 7.23 2.96
CA MET A 1 -7.35 7.14 3.04
C MET A 1 -7.92 8.47 3.50
N ASN A 2 -9.23 8.68 3.35
CA ASN A 2 -9.88 9.84 3.96
C ASN A 2 -9.86 9.75 5.50
N ALA A 3 -9.79 10.89 6.18
CA ALA A 3 -10.02 10.97 7.63
C ALA A 3 -11.52 10.97 7.97
N ASP A 4 -12.30 11.69 7.15
CA ASP A 4 -13.74 11.87 7.27
C ASP A 4 -14.43 11.41 5.98
N PHE A 5 -15.58 10.74 6.12
CA PHE A 5 -16.35 10.12 5.03
C PHE A 5 -17.73 10.75 4.85
N SER A 6 -18.01 11.90 5.48
CA SER A 6 -19.35 12.51 5.48
C SER A 6 -19.72 13.23 4.19
N GLN A 7 -18.71 13.69 3.42
CA GLN A 7 -18.91 14.43 2.17
C GLN A 7 -18.47 13.62 0.96
N LEU A 8 -17.27 13.05 0.99
CA LEU A 8 -16.74 12.25 -0.10
C LEU A 8 -15.80 11.16 0.40
N CYS A 9 -15.52 10.19 -0.47
CA CYS A 9 -14.54 9.14 -0.28
C CYS A 9 -13.68 8.99 -1.54
N ILE A 10 -12.37 9.18 -1.40
CA ILE A 10 -11.38 8.85 -2.44
C ILE A 10 -10.93 7.41 -2.24
N LEU A 11 -10.45 7.08 -1.03
CA LEU A 11 -10.04 5.72 -0.66
C LEU A 11 -10.54 5.37 0.75
N PRO A 12 -11.09 4.15 0.94
CA PRO A 12 -11.51 3.66 2.24
C PRO A 12 -10.30 3.29 3.12
N PRO A 13 -10.51 2.98 4.41
CA PRO A 13 -9.51 2.27 5.21
C PRO A 13 -9.23 0.90 4.61
N PHE A 14 -8.00 0.70 4.15
CA PHE A 14 -7.61 -0.51 3.45
C PHE A 14 -6.10 -0.70 3.49
N ASN A 15 -5.65 -1.86 3.96
CA ASN A 15 -4.28 -2.32 3.81
C ASN A 15 -4.27 -3.81 3.48
N SER A 16 -3.19 -4.28 2.83
CA SER A 16 -2.99 -5.68 2.47
C SER A 16 -1.67 -6.16 3.03
N LEU A 17 -1.74 -7.22 3.83
CA LEU A 17 -0.58 -7.95 4.32
C LEU A 17 -0.44 -9.26 3.56
N HIS A 18 0.80 -9.57 3.17
CA HIS A 18 1.18 -10.82 2.54
C HIS A 18 2.30 -11.49 3.34
N ALA A 19 2.33 -12.81 3.37
CA ALA A 19 3.35 -13.60 4.05
C ALA A 19 3.62 -14.90 3.29
N GLN A 20 4.88 -15.33 3.25
CA GLN A 20 5.26 -16.68 2.81
C GLN A 20 5.88 -17.44 3.97
N LEU A 21 5.42 -18.68 4.19
CA LEU A 21 6.04 -19.60 5.13
C LEU A 21 6.99 -20.54 4.38
N ILE A 22 8.27 -20.46 4.72
CA ILE A 22 9.30 -21.30 4.11
C ILE A 22 9.78 -22.31 5.14
N ARG A 23 9.60 -23.60 4.85
CA ARG A 23 10.18 -24.70 5.61
C ARG A 23 11.67 -24.78 5.25
N ARG A 24 12.52 -24.53 6.26
CA ARG A 24 13.97 -24.58 6.08
C ARG A 24 14.44 -26.00 5.77
N GLY A 25 15.34 -26.13 4.81
CA GLY A 25 15.91 -27.41 4.36
C GLY A 25 17.26 -27.20 3.68
N ILE A 26 17.89 -28.28 3.20
CA ILE A 26 19.03 -28.14 2.27
C ILE A 26 18.51 -27.40 1.03
N GLU A 27 17.41 -27.90 0.49
CA GLU A 27 16.51 -27.16 -0.38
C GLU A 27 15.27 -26.75 0.43
N PRO A 28 15.01 -25.44 0.58
CA PRO A 28 13.82 -24.93 1.25
C PRO A 28 12.55 -25.24 0.44
N GLU A 29 11.43 -25.32 1.13
CA GLU A 29 10.12 -25.56 0.53
C GLU A 29 9.16 -24.46 0.98
N ILE A 30 8.48 -23.81 0.04
CA ILE A 30 7.36 -22.93 0.37
C ILE A 30 6.20 -23.82 0.79
N VAL A 31 5.67 -23.59 1.98
CA VAL A 31 4.45 -24.27 2.43
C VAL A 31 3.29 -23.59 1.70
N GLU A 32 2.36 -24.35 1.13
CA GLU A 32 1.22 -23.79 0.39
C GLU A 32 -0.11 -24.35 0.89
N GLU A 33 -0.20 -25.64 1.20
CA GLU A 33 -1.39 -26.24 1.78
C GLU A 33 -0.97 -27.27 2.84
N ASP A 34 -1.23 -26.96 4.11
CA ASP A 34 -1.08 -27.90 5.22
C ASP A 34 -2.22 -27.64 6.21
N GLU A 35 -3.10 -28.63 6.39
CA GLU A 35 -4.26 -28.54 7.29
C GLU A 35 -3.89 -28.27 8.75
N ASN A 36 -2.62 -28.45 9.13
CA ASN A 36 -2.11 -28.19 10.47
C ASN A 36 -1.44 -26.83 10.60
N VAL A 37 -1.31 -26.06 9.50
CA VAL A 37 -0.66 -24.76 9.47
C VAL A 37 -1.71 -23.64 9.41
N SER A 38 -1.56 -22.66 10.30
CA SER A 38 -2.25 -21.37 10.18
C SER A 38 -1.24 -20.24 10.19
N VAL A 39 -1.53 -19.17 9.45
CA VAL A 39 -0.78 -17.92 9.52
C VAL A 39 -1.72 -16.86 10.10
N GLU A 40 -1.31 -16.25 11.20
CA GLU A 40 -2.10 -15.24 11.90
C GLU A 40 -1.34 -13.91 11.94
N TYR A 41 -2.08 -12.81 11.90
CA TYR A 41 -1.52 -11.46 12.06
C TYR A 41 -2.24 -10.71 13.17
N ARG A 42 -1.55 -9.73 13.75
CA ARG A 42 -2.11 -8.72 14.64
C ARG A 42 -1.34 -7.41 14.52
N ILE A 43 -1.99 -6.29 14.80
CA ILE A 43 -1.36 -4.97 14.89
C ILE A 43 -1.41 -4.52 16.36
N PRO A 44 -0.37 -4.81 17.18
CA PRO A 44 -0.49 -4.77 18.64
C PRO A 44 -0.86 -3.41 19.24
N ASN A 45 -0.45 -2.31 18.60
CA ASN A 45 -0.65 -0.95 19.10
C ASN A 45 -1.88 -0.25 18.49
N ASN A 46 -2.60 -0.93 17.59
CA ASN A 46 -3.72 -0.36 16.86
C ASN A 46 -4.77 -1.45 16.63
N THR A 47 -5.56 -1.70 17.66
CA THR A 47 -6.50 -2.84 17.76
C THR A 47 -7.94 -2.46 17.43
N THR A 48 -8.25 -1.16 17.35
CA THR A 48 -9.54 -0.63 16.91
C THR A 48 -9.35 0.59 16.02
N SER A 49 -10.28 0.83 15.10
CA SER A 49 -10.33 1.97 14.18
C SER A 49 -11.70 2.65 14.17
N VAL A 50 -12.77 1.99 14.62
CA VAL A 50 -14.15 2.52 14.62
C VAL A 50 -14.35 3.78 15.44
N ASN A 51 -13.50 4.02 16.45
CA ASN A 51 -13.52 5.23 17.26
C ASN A 51 -12.60 6.34 16.74
N LYS A 52 -11.87 6.11 15.65
CA LYS A 52 -10.87 7.03 15.07
C LYS A 52 -11.29 7.61 13.72
N THR A 53 -12.32 7.05 13.09
CA THR A 53 -12.90 7.54 11.84
C THR A 53 -14.39 7.26 11.79
N ASN A 54 -15.14 7.96 10.93
CA ASN A 54 -16.57 7.76 10.72
C ASN A 54 -16.90 6.82 9.55
N PHE A 55 -15.93 6.09 9.00
CA PHE A 55 -16.12 5.19 7.84
C PHE A 55 -17.37 4.28 7.94
N TRP A 56 -17.52 3.53 9.05
CA TRP A 56 -18.66 2.62 9.28
C TRP A 56 -20.02 3.31 9.43
N GLN A 57 -20.08 4.65 9.48
CA GLN A 57 -21.35 5.37 9.41
C GLN A 57 -21.81 5.60 7.96
N TYR A 58 -20.89 5.47 7.00
CA TYR A 58 -21.08 5.82 5.59
C TYR A 58 -20.79 4.67 4.63
N ASP A 59 -20.33 3.51 5.10
CA ASP A 59 -20.04 2.32 4.29
C ASP A 59 -21.25 1.85 3.46
N GLN A 60 -22.46 1.93 4.03
CA GLN A 60 -23.68 1.57 3.31
C GLN A 60 -23.98 2.54 2.16
N ALA A 61 -23.71 3.84 2.36
CA ALA A 61 -23.91 4.86 1.34
C ALA A 61 -22.81 4.84 0.27
N LEU A 62 -21.56 4.56 0.67
CA LEU A 62 -20.39 4.62 -0.19
C LEU A 62 -20.15 3.31 -0.96
N PHE A 63 -20.32 2.17 -0.29
CA PHE A 63 -19.95 0.84 -0.80
C PHE A 63 -21.12 -0.14 -0.83
N GLY A 64 -22.32 0.25 -0.37
CA GLY A 64 -23.49 -0.61 -0.39
C GLY A 64 -23.46 -1.75 0.64
N VAL A 65 -22.59 -1.67 1.65
CA VAL A 65 -22.38 -2.70 2.68
C VAL A 65 -22.60 -2.13 4.08
N ASP A 66 -23.06 -2.97 5.00
CA ASP A 66 -23.22 -2.64 6.43
C ASP A 66 -22.20 -3.49 7.21
N LEU A 67 -20.98 -2.95 7.37
CA LEU A 67 -19.87 -3.67 7.96
C LEU A 67 -19.94 -3.61 9.49
N PRO A 68 -19.64 -4.71 10.20
CA PRO A 68 -19.42 -4.64 11.64
C PRO A 68 -18.27 -3.66 11.98
N PRO A 69 -18.30 -3.03 13.17
CA PRO A 69 -17.18 -2.25 13.69
C PRO A 69 -15.84 -2.98 13.54
N ASP A 70 -14.81 -2.26 13.11
CA ASP A 70 -13.43 -2.76 12.94
C ASP A 70 -13.25 -3.87 11.89
N VAL A 71 -14.28 -4.16 11.09
CA VAL A 71 -14.21 -5.07 9.94
C VAL A 71 -14.11 -4.24 8.66
N GLY A 72 -13.13 -4.56 7.81
CA GLY A 72 -12.93 -3.86 6.54
C GLY A 72 -13.67 -4.53 5.39
N LEU A 73 -13.55 -3.93 4.19
CA LEU A 73 -14.33 -4.27 3.00
C LEU A 73 -14.17 -5.73 2.52
N THR A 74 -13.11 -6.42 2.93
CA THR A 74 -12.88 -7.84 2.58
C THR A 74 -13.10 -8.80 3.76
N GLY A 75 -13.68 -8.33 4.86
CA GLY A 75 -14.04 -9.14 6.04
C GLY A 75 -12.92 -9.29 7.08
N ASN A 76 -11.72 -8.78 6.80
CA ASN A 76 -10.60 -8.82 7.75
C ASN A 76 -10.65 -7.66 8.75
N SER A 77 -10.09 -7.90 9.95
CA SER A 77 -9.99 -6.91 11.03
C SER A 77 -8.54 -6.52 11.31
N LEU A 78 -8.24 -5.90 12.46
CA LEU A 78 -6.89 -5.48 12.86
C LEU A 78 -6.04 -6.65 13.41
N ALA A 79 -6.67 -7.82 13.56
CA ALA A 79 -6.03 -9.10 13.77
C ALA A 79 -6.87 -10.23 13.15
N GLY A 80 -6.25 -11.35 12.81
CA GLY A 80 -6.99 -12.48 12.25
C GLY A 80 -6.09 -13.54 11.64
N THR A 81 -6.73 -14.51 10.99
CA THR A 81 -6.06 -15.55 10.21
C THR A 81 -5.95 -15.09 8.76
N MET A 82 -4.77 -15.24 8.17
CA MET A 82 -4.53 -14.96 6.76
C MET A 82 -5.05 -16.11 5.89
N ALA A 83 -5.57 -15.79 4.71
CA ALA A 83 -6.08 -16.77 3.76
C ALA A 83 -5.01 -17.15 2.72
N LEU A 84 -4.99 -18.40 2.29
CA LEU A 84 -4.15 -18.82 1.16
C LEU A 84 -4.60 -18.14 -0.13
N THR A 85 -3.62 -17.66 -0.91
CA THR A 85 -3.89 -16.96 -2.18
C THR A 85 -3.90 -17.88 -3.39
N GLY A 86 -3.25 -19.04 -3.31
CA GLY A 86 -2.92 -19.89 -4.46
C GLY A 86 -1.73 -19.38 -5.30
N HIS A 87 -0.97 -18.43 -4.75
CA HIS A 87 0.22 -17.81 -5.37
C HIS A 87 1.43 -17.86 -4.43
N ASN A 88 1.64 -19.02 -3.80
CA ASN A 88 2.75 -19.30 -2.90
C ASN A 88 2.80 -18.42 -1.65
N ASP A 89 1.67 -17.81 -1.26
CA ASP A 89 1.58 -16.91 -0.11
C ASP A 89 0.20 -16.95 0.58
N TRP A 90 0.16 -16.28 1.74
CA TRP A 90 -1.04 -16.01 2.51
C TRP A 90 -1.27 -14.50 2.52
N ALA A 91 -2.54 -14.09 2.48
CA ALA A 91 -2.91 -12.69 2.50
C ALA A 91 -4.01 -12.38 3.52
N ALA A 92 -3.94 -11.18 4.08
CA ALA A 92 -5.04 -10.50 4.75
C ALA A 92 -5.21 -9.13 4.09
N THR A 93 -6.22 -9.01 3.23
CA THR A 93 -6.53 -7.78 2.50
C THR A 93 -7.56 -6.94 3.25
N GLY A 94 -7.73 -5.68 2.86
CA GLY A 94 -8.80 -4.83 3.38
C GLY A 94 -8.80 -4.66 4.90
N ILE A 95 -7.62 -4.67 5.52
CA ILE A 95 -7.46 -4.37 6.95
C ILE A 95 -7.80 -2.88 7.16
N PRO A 96 -8.81 -2.52 7.97
CA PRO A 96 -9.29 -1.15 8.08
C PRO A 96 -8.50 -0.33 9.11
N ILE A 97 -7.17 -0.36 9.03
CA ILE A 97 -6.28 0.35 9.97
C ILE A 97 -6.34 1.88 9.75
N THR A 98 -6.29 2.65 10.83
CA THR A 98 -6.14 4.12 10.83
C THR A 98 -4.75 4.56 11.26
N PRO A 99 -4.26 5.76 10.90
CA PRO A 99 -2.93 6.23 11.30
C PRO A 99 -2.83 6.68 12.75
N ILE A 100 -3.94 6.68 13.50
CA ILE A 100 -3.95 6.93 14.94
C ILE A 100 -3.94 5.59 15.66
N ASP A 101 -2.99 5.42 16.59
CA ASP A 101 -2.88 4.23 17.42
C ASP A 101 -3.90 4.24 18.57
N ASP A 102 -3.95 3.17 19.37
CA ASP A 102 -4.90 3.08 20.48
C ASP A 102 -4.61 4.06 21.64
N GLY A 103 -3.38 4.58 21.69
CA GLY A 103 -2.97 5.64 22.61
C GLY A 103 -3.36 7.05 22.13
N GLY A 104 -3.90 7.19 20.91
CA GLY A 104 -4.24 8.46 20.30
C GLY A 104 -3.07 9.16 19.63
N PHE A 105 -1.93 8.47 19.44
CA PHE A 105 -0.76 9.03 18.78
C PHE A 105 -0.76 8.69 17.29
N LEU A 106 -0.26 9.62 16.49
CA LEU A 106 0.01 9.35 15.09
C LEU A 106 1.12 8.30 14.96
N ASN A 107 0.83 7.24 14.22
CA ASN A 107 1.78 6.23 13.79
C ASN A 107 1.50 5.88 12.32
N ALA A 108 2.34 6.42 11.44
CA ALA A 108 2.26 6.19 10.00
C ALA A 108 2.79 4.80 9.57
N TYR A 109 3.59 4.16 10.44
CA TYR A 109 4.21 2.86 10.18
C TYR A 109 3.89 1.81 11.27
N PRO A 110 2.61 1.51 11.57
CA PRO A 110 2.27 0.44 12.49
C PRO A 110 2.92 -0.88 12.07
N LEU A 111 3.51 -1.59 13.03
CA LEU A 111 4.09 -2.90 12.80
C LEU A 111 3.06 -4.00 13.07
N ALA A 112 2.72 -4.75 12.04
CA ALA A 112 2.04 -6.03 12.21
C ALA A 112 3.04 -7.09 12.70
N THR A 113 2.58 -7.94 13.60
CA THR A 113 3.24 -9.20 13.94
C THR A 113 2.52 -10.32 13.20
N ILE A 114 3.28 -11.14 12.48
CA ILE A 114 2.79 -12.30 11.73
C ILE A 114 3.39 -13.56 12.36
N GLU A 115 2.55 -14.53 12.68
CA GLU A 115 2.93 -15.79 13.32
C GLU A 115 2.41 -16.96 12.49
N ALA A 116 3.32 -17.86 12.12
CA ALA A 116 2.95 -19.16 11.59
C ALA A 116 2.84 -20.15 12.74
N LYS A 117 1.75 -20.91 12.77
CA LYS A 117 1.45 -21.90 13.80
C LYS A 117 1.29 -23.28 13.19
N VAL A 118 1.85 -24.29 13.86
CA VAL A 118 1.64 -25.71 13.54
C VAL A 118 0.96 -26.36 14.75
N GLN A 119 -0.23 -26.93 14.54
CA GLN A 119 -1.04 -27.52 15.62
C GLN A 119 -1.25 -26.54 16.80
N GLY A 120 -1.43 -25.26 16.50
CA GLY A 120 -1.62 -24.18 17.46
C GLY A 120 -0.35 -23.62 18.12
N ASN A 121 0.82 -24.22 17.90
CA ASN A 121 2.09 -23.73 18.43
C ASN A 121 2.78 -22.82 17.41
N THR A 122 3.21 -21.63 17.82
CA THR A 122 3.99 -20.72 16.97
C THR A 122 5.34 -21.36 16.62
N VAL A 123 5.60 -21.54 15.32
CA VAL A 123 6.85 -22.11 14.79
C VAL A 123 7.74 -21.07 14.12
N ALA A 124 7.16 -19.95 13.68
CA ALA A 124 7.89 -18.83 13.10
C ALA A 124 7.14 -17.52 13.35
N THR A 125 7.90 -16.43 13.42
CA THR A 125 7.37 -15.08 13.60
C THR A 125 8.13 -14.11 12.69
N THR A 126 7.42 -13.14 12.14
CA THR A 126 8.03 -12.01 11.46
C THR A 126 7.18 -10.76 11.66
N ARG A 127 7.66 -9.62 11.17
CA ARG A 127 7.01 -8.31 11.33
C ARG A 127 7.10 -7.53 10.04
N ALA A 128 6.01 -6.86 9.68
CA ALA A 128 5.92 -6.03 8.50
C ALA A 128 5.20 -4.72 8.83
N VAL A 129 5.58 -3.64 8.14
CA VAL A 129 4.89 -2.36 8.26
C VAL A 129 3.56 -2.42 7.52
N VAL A 130 2.51 -1.90 8.15
CA VAL A 130 1.17 -1.70 7.59
C VAL A 130 0.98 -0.19 7.37
N PRO A 131 1.57 0.41 6.33
CA PRO A 131 1.65 1.86 6.21
C PRO A 131 0.26 2.46 6.04
N VAL A 132 -0.01 3.55 6.74
CA VAL A 132 -1.33 4.18 6.76
C VAL A 132 -1.21 5.68 6.97
N SER A 133 -2.08 6.46 6.32
CA SER A 133 -2.07 7.91 6.42
C SER A 133 -3.42 8.54 6.06
N TRP A 134 -3.63 9.73 6.65
CA TRP A 134 -4.68 10.70 6.30
C TRP A 134 -4.16 11.91 5.54
N GLU A 135 -2.88 11.89 5.14
CA GLU A 135 -2.25 12.97 4.40
C GLU A 135 -2.72 12.96 2.95
N ILE A 136 -3.79 13.72 2.71
CA ILE A 136 -4.22 14.20 1.40
C ILE A 136 -4.50 15.69 1.61
N ALA A 137 -3.48 16.53 1.41
CA ALA A 137 -3.49 17.93 1.82
C ALA A 137 -4.27 18.82 0.83
N CYS A 138 -5.51 18.44 0.51
CA CYS A 138 -6.43 19.22 -0.32
C CYS A 138 -6.65 20.62 0.27
N ASN A 139 -6.58 20.74 1.59
CA ASN A 139 -6.71 21.98 2.35
C ASN A 139 -5.62 23.02 2.06
N LEU A 140 -4.58 22.69 1.29
CA LEU A 140 -3.63 23.68 0.79
C LEU A 140 -4.26 24.63 -0.22
N CYS A 141 -5.31 24.20 -0.93
CA CYS A 141 -5.95 24.96 -2.01
C CYS A 141 -7.48 24.97 -1.94
N HIS A 142 -8.10 23.91 -1.40
CA HIS A 142 -9.54 23.79 -1.20
C HIS A 142 -9.91 24.19 0.22
N ALA A 143 -10.82 25.16 0.36
CA ALA A 143 -11.17 25.79 1.64
C ALA A 143 -9.97 25.94 2.62
N PRO A 144 -8.94 26.74 2.30
CA PRO A 144 -7.69 26.69 3.05
C PRO A 144 -7.82 26.91 4.56
N GLY A 145 -7.18 26.03 5.34
CA GLY A 145 -7.20 26.04 6.80
C GLY A 145 -8.52 25.60 7.45
N GLN A 146 -9.51 25.18 6.65
CA GLN A 146 -10.78 24.65 7.15
C GLN A 146 -10.71 23.14 7.45
N PRO A 147 -11.60 22.60 8.28
CA PRO A 147 -11.65 21.16 8.56
C PRO A 147 -12.06 20.33 7.32
N GLY A 148 -11.76 19.03 7.35
CA GLY A 148 -12.00 18.08 6.26
C GLY A 148 -13.36 18.23 5.55
N PRO A 149 -14.51 18.21 6.26
CA PRO A 149 -15.81 18.35 5.62
C PRO A 149 -16.01 19.65 4.82
N ALA A 150 -15.39 20.75 5.24
CA ALA A 150 -15.46 22.01 4.51
C ALA A 150 -14.56 21.99 3.26
N VAL A 151 -13.41 21.32 3.35
CA VAL A 151 -12.50 21.08 2.22
C VAL A 151 -13.20 20.19 1.18
N ASP A 152 -13.81 19.10 1.62
CA ASP A 152 -14.55 18.17 0.77
C ASP A 152 -15.75 18.84 0.10
N ALA A 153 -16.49 19.68 0.82
CA ALA A 153 -17.60 20.44 0.26
C ALA A 153 -17.14 21.44 -0.83
N ASP A 154 -15.98 22.09 -0.66
CA ASP A 154 -15.39 22.96 -1.67
C ASP A 154 -14.91 22.18 -2.90
N ILE A 155 -14.39 20.97 -2.71
CA ILE A 155 -14.06 20.05 -3.82
C ILE A 155 -15.33 19.72 -4.62
N LEU A 156 -16.40 19.28 -3.95
CA LEU A 156 -17.66 18.93 -4.60
C LEU A 156 -18.32 20.14 -5.29
N ALA A 157 -18.29 21.32 -4.68
CA ALA A 157 -18.81 22.55 -5.28
C ALA A 157 -18.10 22.88 -6.61
N LYS A 158 -16.77 22.79 -6.62
CA LYS A 158 -15.96 23.04 -7.82
C LYS A 158 -16.15 21.95 -8.87
N HIS A 159 -16.31 20.69 -8.45
CA HIS A 159 -16.65 19.59 -9.34
C HIS A 159 -18.01 19.81 -10.02
N ASP A 160 -19.05 20.15 -9.24
CA ASP A 160 -20.39 20.47 -9.74
C ASP A 160 -20.36 21.62 -10.75
N GLN A 161 -19.62 22.68 -10.44
CA GLN A 161 -19.45 23.81 -11.36
C GLN A 161 -18.76 23.40 -12.67
N ALA A 162 -17.70 22.59 -12.60
CA ALA A 162 -16.89 22.22 -13.76
C ALA A 162 -17.58 21.21 -14.68
N HIS A 163 -18.38 20.30 -14.10
CA HIS A 163 -18.97 19.16 -14.81
C HIS A 163 -20.49 19.21 -14.92
N GLY A 164 -21.14 20.24 -14.38
CA GLY A 164 -22.60 20.37 -14.39
C GLY A 164 -23.30 19.31 -13.55
N THR A 165 -22.63 18.77 -12.53
CA THR A 165 -23.20 17.80 -11.59
C THR A 165 -23.93 18.49 -10.44
N SER A 166 -24.56 17.70 -9.57
CA SER A 166 -25.18 18.17 -8.34
C SER A 166 -24.89 17.16 -7.24
N LEU A 167 -23.62 17.04 -6.87
CA LEU A 167 -23.13 16.08 -5.89
C LEU A 167 -23.13 16.68 -4.49
N LEU A 168 -22.77 17.96 -4.35
CA LEU A 168 -22.73 18.63 -3.07
C LEU A 168 -24.13 18.65 -2.41
N GLY A 169 -24.19 18.16 -1.18
CA GLY A 169 -25.42 18.14 -0.39
C GLY A 169 -26.36 16.96 -0.67
N ASN A 170 -26.02 16.07 -1.60
CA ASN A 170 -26.81 14.89 -1.96
C ASN A 170 -26.30 13.58 -1.32
N GLY A 171 -25.69 13.69 -0.14
CA GLY A 171 -25.08 12.57 0.59
C GLY A 171 -23.57 12.46 0.33
N SER A 172 -22.97 11.41 0.89
CA SER A 172 -21.54 11.16 0.72
C SER A 172 -21.25 10.56 -0.65
N VAL A 173 -20.19 11.04 -1.30
CA VAL A 173 -19.85 10.71 -2.69
C VAL A 173 -18.62 9.81 -2.74
N LEU A 174 -18.78 8.56 -3.19
CA LEU A 174 -17.65 7.74 -3.59
C LEU A 174 -17.17 8.18 -4.98
N CYS A 175 -15.96 8.75 -5.10
CA CYS A 175 -15.44 9.19 -6.39
C CYS A 175 -15.40 8.05 -7.41
N ALA A 176 -15.03 6.85 -6.95
CA ALA A 176 -14.96 5.63 -7.74
C ALA A 176 -16.34 5.07 -8.17
N ALA A 177 -17.46 5.62 -7.68
CA ALA A 177 -18.78 5.25 -8.20
C ALA A 177 -18.98 5.72 -9.65
N CYS A 178 -18.28 6.79 -10.06
CA CYS A 178 -18.32 7.31 -11.42
C CYS A 178 -16.99 7.13 -12.15
N HIS A 179 -15.88 7.43 -11.47
CA HIS A 179 -14.54 7.34 -12.06
C HIS A 179 -13.98 5.92 -11.94
N ALA A 180 -13.45 5.37 -13.03
CA ALA A 180 -12.79 4.06 -12.96
C ALA A 180 -11.59 4.09 -11.99
N ASP A 181 -11.49 3.10 -11.11
CA ASP A 181 -10.41 2.96 -10.15
C ASP A 181 -10.05 1.48 -9.95
N PRO A 182 -8.97 0.99 -10.61
CA PRO A 182 -8.48 -0.37 -10.46
C PRO A 182 -8.15 -0.78 -9.02
N ALA A 183 -7.72 0.13 -8.13
CA ALA A 183 -7.42 -0.22 -6.75
C ALA A 183 -8.67 -0.63 -5.96
N LEU A 184 -9.84 -0.11 -6.34
CA LEU A 184 -11.13 -0.47 -5.75
C LEU A 184 -11.90 -1.50 -6.60
N GLY A 185 -11.32 -1.97 -7.71
CA GLY A 185 -12.02 -2.81 -8.68
C GLY A 185 -13.20 -2.10 -9.37
N ALA A 186 -13.26 -0.76 -9.33
CA ALA A 186 -14.36 0.01 -9.84
C ALA A 186 -14.19 0.22 -11.37
N PRO A 187 -15.14 -0.25 -12.20
CA PRO A 187 -15.02 -0.13 -13.65
C PRO A 187 -15.26 1.30 -14.17
N GLY A 188 -15.86 2.16 -13.35
CA GLY A 188 -16.30 3.50 -13.75
C GLY A 188 -17.51 3.50 -14.68
N LEU A 189 -17.98 4.71 -15.01
CA LEU A 189 -19.06 4.93 -15.97
C LEU A 189 -18.50 5.20 -17.37
N PRO A 190 -19.27 4.87 -18.43
CA PRO A 190 -18.93 5.29 -19.79
C PRO A 190 -18.72 6.81 -19.88
N ASP A 191 -17.75 7.23 -20.70
CA ASP A 191 -17.42 8.64 -20.96
C ASP A 191 -16.95 9.46 -19.74
N VAL A 192 -16.75 8.82 -18.58
CA VAL A 192 -16.10 9.40 -17.40
C VAL A 192 -14.65 8.95 -17.35
N SER A 193 -13.72 9.88 -17.15
CA SER A 193 -12.31 9.55 -17.07
C SER A 193 -11.98 8.72 -15.82
N ALA A 194 -10.92 7.92 -15.89
CA ALA A 194 -10.42 7.20 -14.72
C ALA A 194 -10.01 8.20 -13.61
N MET A 195 -10.11 7.77 -12.34
CA MET A 195 -9.89 8.64 -11.18
C MET A 195 -8.49 9.27 -11.17
N SER A 196 -7.47 8.48 -11.52
CA SER A 196 -6.10 8.98 -11.68
C SER A 196 -6.00 10.06 -12.75
N HIS A 197 -6.60 9.85 -13.93
CA HIS A 197 -6.59 10.86 -14.99
C HIS A 197 -7.30 12.14 -14.53
N ALA A 198 -8.51 12.03 -13.96
CA ALA A 198 -9.30 13.16 -13.49
C ALA A 198 -8.54 14.00 -12.46
N MET A 199 -7.95 13.35 -11.44
CA MET A 199 -7.21 14.01 -10.39
C MET A 199 -5.94 14.67 -10.93
N HIS A 200 -5.07 13.92 -11.62
CA HIS A 200 -3.78 14.45 -12.01
C HIS A 200 -3.88 15.52 -13.10
N SER A 201 -4.73 15.33 -14.13
CA SER A 201 -4.90 16.34 -15.19
C SER A 201 -5.52 17.64 -14.66
N SER A 202 -6.41 17.54 -13.68
CA SER A 202 -7.00 18.70 -13.01
C SER A 202 -6.01 19.43 -12.09
N HIS A 203 -4.89 18.84 -11.70
CA HIS A 203 -3.95 19.47 -10.78
C HIS A 203 -2.58 19.77 -11.40
N ALA A 204 -2.23 19.15 -12.53
CA ALA A 204 -0.90 19.25 -13.15
C ALA A 204 -0.42 20.69 -13.36
N SER A 205 -1.30 21.59 -13.85
CA SER A 205 -0.96 23.00 -14.06
C SER A 205 -1.14 23.90 -12.83
N ARG A 206 -1.61 23.35 -11.71
CA ARG A 206 -1.99 24.12 -10.51
C ARG A 206 -0.99 23.92 -9.36
N VAL A 207 -0.25 22.80 -9.35
CA VAL A 207 0.72 22.49 -8.28
C VAL A 207 2.05 23.22 -8.40
N GLU A 208 2.32 23.91 -9.52
CA GLU A 208 3.53 24.74 -9.70
C GLU A 208 3.65 25.83 -8.63
N VAL A 209 2.52 26.36 -8.14
CA VAL A 209 2.51 27.34 -7.05
C VAL A 209 3.17 26.80 -5.77
N LEU A 210 3.03 25.50 -5.50
CA LEU A 210 3.60 24.86 -4.31
C LEU A 210 5.11 24.72 -4.44
N GLN A 211 5.62 24.47 -5.66
CA GLN A 211 7.06 24.47 -5.94
C GLN A 211 7.68 25.83 -5.67
N ASN A 212 7.01 26.90 -6.13
CA ASN A 212 7.43 28.28 -5.88
C ASN A 212 7.38 28.66 -4.39
N GLN A 213 6.61 27.92 -3.58
CA GLN A 213 6.53 28.08 -2.13
C GLN A 213 7.53 27.19 -1.36
N GLY A 214 8.43 26.50 -2.07
CA GLY A 214 9.52 25.70 -1.48
C GLY A 214 9.18 24.22 -1.29
N MET A 215 8.05 23.74 -1.77
CA MET A 215 7.75 22.30 -1.79
C MET A 215 8.56 21.62 -2.90
N THR A 216 9.55 20.84 -2.52
CA THR A 216 10.45 20.15 -3.45
C THR A 216 9.78 18.98 -4.17
N ASN A 217 8.93 18.23 -3.45
CA ASN A 217 8.14 17.14 -4.01
C ASN A 217 6.64 17.47 -3.94
N THR A 218 6.05 17.87 -5.07
CA THR A 218 4.63 18.21 -5.16
C THR A 218 3.70 17.00 -5.11
N CYS A 219 4.19 15.78 -5.34
CA CYS A 219 3.39 14.58 -5.18
C CYS A 219 2.88 14.45 -3.75
N TYR A 220 3.67 14.92 -2.78
CA TYR A 220 3.32 14.91 -1.35
C TYR A 220 2.23 15.91 -0.94
N ALA A 221 1.77 16.78 -1.84
CA ALA A 221 0.57 17.58 -1.61
C ALA A 221 -0.71 16.72 -1.56
N CYS A 222 -0.70 15.57 -2.24
CA CYS A 222 -1.88 14.68 -2.34
C CYS A 222 -1.59 13.25 -1.89
N HIS A 223 -0.35 12.78 -2.04
CA HIS A 223 0.09 11.49 -1.55
C HIS A 223 0.79 11.63 -0.19
N PRO A 224 0.76 10.60 0.67
CA PRO A 224 1.34 10.71 2.01
C PRO A 224 2.83 11.05 2.00
N GLY A 225 3.25 12.13 2.69
CA GLY A 225 4.58 12.67 2.44
C GLY A 225 5.12 13.75 3.37
N TYR A 226 4.29 14.49 4.09
CA TYR A 226 4.77 15.42 5.11
C TYR A 226 5.28 14.69 6.35
N GLU A 227 4.57 13.63 6.75
CA GLU A 227 4.89 12.81 7.92
C GLU A 227 5.15 11.35 7.51
N THR A 228 4.27 10.77 6.70
CA THR A 228 4.33 9.35 6.30
C THR A 228 5.38 9.03 5.25
N ASN A 229 5.96 10.03 4.57
CA ASN A 229 7.04 9.85 3.59
C ASN A 229 6.90 8.55 2.76
N CYS A 230 5.86 8.48 1.91
CA CYS A 230 5.48 7.22 1.26
C CYS A 230 6.68 6.54 0.59
N GLN A 231 7.53 7.32 -0.09
CA GLN A 231 8.85 6.87 -0.55
C GLN A 231 9.91 7.09 0.54
N ARG A 232 10.41 5.98 1.07
CA ARG A 232 11.43 5.93 2.14
C ARG A 232 12.45 4.80 1.93
N ASP A 233 12.61 4.38 0.70
CA ASP A 233 13.46 3.25 0.31
C ASP A 233 14.92 3.66 0.01
N VAL A 234 15.71 2.65 -0.36
CA VAL A 234 17.10 2.82 -0.80
C VAL A 234 17.23 3.76 -2.02
N HIS A 235 16.23 3.86 -2.90
CA HIS A 235 16.26 4.76 -4.05
C HIS A 235 16.17 6.22 -3.60
N TYR A 236 15.26 6.52 -2.67
CA TYR A 236 15.18 7.84 -2.06
C TYR A 236 16.50 8.23 -1.37
N ALA A 237 17.11 7.29 -0.65
CA ALA A 237 18.43 7.49 -0.02
C ALA A 237 19.56 7.79 -1.03
N LYS A 238 19.37 7.44 -2.30
CA LYS A 238 20.29 7.71 -3.42
C LYS A 238 19.89 8.93 -4.26
N GLY A 239 18.86 9.67 -3.86
CA GLY A 239 18.38 10.84 -4.59
C GLY A 239 17.59 10.50 -5.85
N ILE A 240 16.95 9.33 -5.87
CA ILE A 240 15.99 8.92 -6.90
C ILE A 240 14.59 9.11 -6.30
N PHE A 241 13.78 9.96 -6.91
CA PHE A 241 12.49 10.40 -6.41
C PHE A 241 11.33 9.87 -7.27
N CYS A 242 10.10 10.12 -6.84
CA CYS A 242 8.87 9.66 -7.50
C CYS A 242 8.89 9.90 -9.02
N THR A 243 9.34 11.08 -9.45
CA THR A 243 9.33 11.49 -10.87
C THR A 243 10.35 10.73 -11.72
N ASP A 244 11.41 10.19 -11.13
CA ASP A 244 12.42 9.42 -11.86
C ASP A 244 11.87 8.06 -12.33
N CYS A 245 10.82 7.55 -11.70
CA CYS A 245 10.15 6.30 -12.07
C CYS A 245 8.76 6.53 -12.69
N HIS A 246 7.95 7.41 -12.10
CA HIS A 246 6.56 7.63 -12.52
C HIS A 246 6.37 8.76 -13.54
N GLY A 247 7.38 9.59 -13.77
CA GLY A 247 7.26 10.82 -14.54
C GLY A 247 6.55 11.95 -13.76
N GLY A 248 6.21 13.02 -14.48
CA GLY A 248 5.52 14.17 -13.91
C GLY A 248 4.01 13.96 -13.75
N MET A 249 3.32 14.93 -13.15
CA MET A 249 1.86 14.88 -12.95
C MET A 249 1.07 14.64 -14.24
N SER A 250 1.53 15.17 -15.38
CA SER A 250 0.91 14.94 -16.68
C SER A 250 1.06 13.50 -17.17
N ASP A 251 2.18 12.84 -16.85
CA ASP A 251 2.48 11.47 -17.25
C ASP A 251 1.61 10.50 -16.45
N VAL A 252 1.54 10.70 -15.12
CA VAL A 252 0.66 9.94 -14.23
C VAL A 252 -0.81 10.17 -14.55
N GLY A 253 -1.15 11.38 -14.99
CA GLY A 253 -2.46 11.78 -15.47
C GLY A 253 -2.74 11.43 -16.93
N SER A 254 -1.88 10.69 -17.62
CA SER A 254 -2.13 10.30 -19.01
C SER A 254 -3.34 9.35 -19.11
N PRO A 255 -4.28 9.57 -20.04
CA PRO A 255 -5.39 8.65 -20.26
C PRO A 255 -4.94 7.29 -20.82
N ALA A 256 -3.70 7.20 -21.33
CA ALA A 256 -3.10 5.95 -21.79
C ALA A 256 -2.54 5.08 -20.65
N ARG A 257 -2.43 5.62 -19.44
CA ARG A 257 -1.90 4.92 -18.26
C ARG A 257 -3.04 4.35 -17.42
N ARG A 258 -2.96 3.07 -17.06
CA ARG A 258 -3.87 2.45 -16.08
C ARG A 258 -3.20 2.47 -14.69
N PRO A 259 -3.72 3.23 -13.72
CA PRO A 259 -3.13 3.27 -12.39
C PRO A 259 -3.22 1.90 -11.71
N TRP A 260 -2.24 1.56 -10.88
CA TRP A 260 -2.14 0.28 -10.16
C TRP A 260 -1.98 -0.95 -11.05
N VAL A 261 -1.80 -0.76 -12.36
CA VAL A 261 -1.60 -1.83 -13.35
C VAL A 261 -0.37 -1.54 -14.20
N ASP A 262 -0.25 -0.30 -14.71
CA ASP A 262 0.91 0.16 -15.45
C ASP A 262 1.85 0.92 -14.50
N GLU A 263 2.64 0.16 -13.74
CA GLU A 263 3.61 0.68 -12.75
C GLU A 263 5.07 0.54 -13.24
N PRO A 264 5.99 1.38 -12.72
CA PRO A 264 7.41 1.30 -13.07
C PRO A 264 8.00 -0.07 -12.75
N LYS A 265 8.94 -0.53 -13.58
CA LYS A 265 9.61 -1.82 -13.42
C LYS A 265 11.07 -1.63 -13.04
N CYS A 266 11.56 -2.50 -12.18
CA CYS A 266 12.95 -2.61 -11.79
C CYS A 266 13.83 -2.84 -13.03
N GLY A 267 13.39 -3.70 -13.96
CA GLY A 267 14.10 -3.98 -15.21
C GLY A 267 14.30 -2.78 -16.16
N ASP A 268 13.58 -1.68 -15.96
CA ASP A 268 13.74 -0.45 -16.77
C ASP A 268 15.04 0.30 -16.42
N CYS A 269 15.55 0.12 -15.19
CA CYS A 269 16.77 0.77 -14.69
C CYS A 269 17.87 -0.23 -14.31
N HIS A 270 17.49 -1.37 -13.75
CA HIS A 270 18.41 -2.40 -13.30
C HIS A 270 18.66 -3.42 -14.41
N SER A 271 19.93 -3.73 -14.64
CA SER A 271 20.33 -4.82 -15.53
C SER A 271 21.47 -5.60 -14.91
N ARG A 272 21.27 -6.91 -14.79
CA ARG A 272 22.29 -7.84 -14.34
C ARG A 272 22.15 -9.14 -15.11
N ASN A 273 23.26 -9.64 -15.64
CA ASN A 273 23.25 -10.90 -16.37
C ASN A 273 22.71 -12.01 -15.45
N GLU A 274 21.84 -12.87 -16.01
CA GLU A 274 21.24 -14.04 -15.35
C GLU A 274 20.18 -13.75 -14.27
N PHE A 275 19.82 -12.48 -14.02
CA PHE A 275 18.78 -12.11 -13.04
C PHE A 275 17.44 -11.87 -13.75
N GLU A 276 16.36 -12.45 -13.23
CA GLU A 276 15.00 -12.02 -13.55
C GLU A 276 14.60 -10.84 -12.64
N PHE A 277 13.78 -9.91 -13.12
CA PHE A 277 13.24 -8.81 -12.33
C PHE A 277 11.76 -9.08 -12.07
N GLU A 278 10.87 -8.30 -12.68
CA GLU A 278 9.44 -8.60 -12.68
C GLU A 278 9.07 -9.70 -13.67
N GLU A 279 8.13 -10.55 -13.27
CA GLU A 279 7.54 -11.53 -14.18
C GLU A 279 6.78 -10.81 -15.31
N PRO A 280 6.75 -11.35 -16.54
CA PRO A 280 6.01 -10.75 -17.64
C PRO A 280 4.53 -10.56 -17.29
N GLY A 281 4.09 -9.29 -17.25
CA GLY A 281 2.69 -8.93 -16.96
C GLY A 281 2.35 -8.83 -15.49
N GLN A 282 3.30 -9.04 -14.58
CA GLN A 282 3.12 -8.86 -13.13
C GLN A 282 3.79 -7.58 -12.65
N LEU A 283 3.34 -7.12 -11.48
CA LEU A 283 3.98 -6.03 -10.74
C LEU A 283 5.07 -6.60 -9.83
N PHE A 284 6.03 -5.76 -9.43
CA PHE A 284 7.07 -6.13 -8.45
C PHE A 284 6.49 -6.80 -7.20
N LYS A 285 5.38 -6.24 -6.67
CA LYS A 285 4.74 -6.74 -5.44
C LYS A 285 4.15 -8.14 -5.57
N ASP A 286 3.87 -8.59 -6.80
CA ASP A 286 3.26 -9.89 -7.12
C ASP A 286 4.25 -10.82 -7.84
N SER A 287 5.48 -10.35 -8.11
CA SER A 287 6.49 -11.10 -8.84
C SER A 287 7.31 -11.97 -7.92
N HIS A 288 7.77 -13.09 -8.46
CA HIS A 288 8.62 -14.05 -7.77
C HIS A 288 10.01 -14.14 -8.40
N GLY A 289 10.98 -14.47 -7.56
CA GLY A 289 12.36 -14.78 -7.97
C GLY A 289 12.80 -16.12 -7.40
N HIS A 290 14.03 -16.16 -6.89
CA HIS A 290 14.72 -17.30 -6.29
C HIS A 290 13.77 -18.34 -5.64
N GLY A 291 13.57 -19.48 -6.30
CA GLY A 291 12.75 -20.59 -5.78
C GLY A 291 11.27 -20.24 -5.56
N ASN A 292 10.72 -19.37 -6.39
CA ASN A 292 9.35 -18.83 -6.31
C ASN A 292 9.05 -18.02 -5.03
N VAL A 293 10.07 -17.45 -4.40
CA VAL A 293 9.91 -16.48 -3.30
C VAL A 293 9.51 -15.12 -3.88
N HIS A 294 8.48 -14.50 -3.31
CA HIS A 294 8.01 -13.16 -3.65
C HIS A 294 9.16 -12.15 -3.52
N CYS A 295 9.33 -11.28 -4.52
CA CYS A 295 10.38 -10.26 -4.53
C CYS A 295 10.34 -9.40 -3.26
N ALA A 296 9.13 -9.01 -2.82
CA ALA A 296 8.93 -8.20 -1.62
C ALA A 296 9.37 -8.90 -0.31
N ALA A 297 9.38 -10.24 -0.26
CA ALA A 297 9.83 -10.98 0.92
C ALA A 297 11.33 -10.76 1.19
N CYS A 298 12.14 -10.63 0.14
CA CYS A 298 13.58 -10.36 0.27
C CYS A 298 13.91 -8.86 0.23
N HIS A 299 13.24 -8.12 -0.65
CA HIS A 299 13.59 -6.73 -0.95
C HIS A 299 12.85 -5.71 -0.10
N GLY A 300 11.70 -6.05 0.47
CA GLY A 300 10.77 -5.11 1.11
C GLY A 300 9.66 -4.67 0.17
N SER A 301 8.66 -3.98 0.72
CA SER A 301 7.49 -3.50 -0.04
C SER A 301 7.85 -2.39 -1.03
N PRO A 302 7.05 -2.16 -2.09
CA PRO A 302 7.19 -0.99 -2.95
C PRO A 302 7.30 0.31 -2.13
N HIS A 303 8.20 1.20 -2.54
CA HIS A 303 8.52 2.46 -1.85
C HIS A 303 9.16 2.33 -0.46
N ALA A 304 9.40 1.09 0.00
CA ALA A 304 10.13 0.74 1.23
C ALA A 304 11.18 -0.36 0.99
N ILE A 305 11.75 -0.40 -0.23
CA ILE A 305 12.84 -1.32 -0.59
C ILE A 305 14.06 -1.11 0.30
N THR A 306 14.58 -2.20 0.83
CA THR A 306 15.64 -2.23 1.83
C THR A 306 17.04 -1.96 1.23
N PRO A 307 17.97 -1.36 1.99
CA PRO A 307 17.78 -0.80 3.32
C PRO A 307 16.93 0.48 3.26
N ALA A 308 15.79 0.45 3.95
CA ALA A 308 14.88 1.58 4.02
C ALA A 308 15.43 2.62 5.01
N LEU A 309 14.90 3.84 4.98
CA LEU A 309 15.29 4.91 5.90
C LEU A 309 14.68 4.76 7.29
N THR A 310 13.54 4.09 7.40
CA THR A 310 12.81 3.81 8.63
C THR A 310 13.32 2.55 9.30
N VAL A 311 13.31 2.54 10.64
CA VAL A 311 13.74 1.36 11.40
C VAL A 311 12.76 0.22 11.19
N GLU A 312 11.47 0.54 11.19
CA GLU A 312 10.33 -0.36 11.12
C GLU A 312 10.38 -1.25 9.86
N ASP A 313 10.68 -0.68 8.70
CA ASP A 313 10.77 -1.42 7.43
C ASP A 313 12.01 -2.32 7.33
N ASN A 314 13.04 -2.08 8.15
CA ASN A 314 14.24 -2.91 8.17
C ASN A 314 14.18 -4.04 9.21
N ILE A 315 13.16 -4.07 10.07
CA ILE A 315 13.07 -5.03 11.17
C ILE A 315 13.09 -6.48 10.67
N GLN A 316 12.30 -6.80 9.64
CA GLN A 316 12.26 -8.16 9.08
C GLN A 316 13.64 -8.64 8.67
N ALA A 317 14.35 -7.83 7.87
CA ALA A 317 15.69 -8.17 7.43
C ALA A 317 16.64 -8.33 8.63
N TYR A 318 16.63 -7.39 9.57
CA TYR A 318 17.51 -7.46 10.73
C TYR A 318 17.28 -8.73 11.57
N GLU A 319 16.02 -9.09 11.83
CA GLU A 319 15.67 -10.29 12.61
C GLU A 319 16.11 -11.59 11.93
N HIS A 320 16.00 -11.67 10.61
CA HIS A 320 16.32 -12.88 9.87
C HIS A 320 17.82 -13.07 9.61
N GLN A 321 18.55 -12.00 9.24
CA GLN A 321 19.97 -12.12 8.84
C GLN A 321 20.98 -11.41 9.76
N GLY A 322 20.53 -10.54 10.66
CA GLY A 322 21.38 -9.80 11.62
C GLY A 322 21.93 -8.47 11.10
N TYR A 323 21.50 -8.00 9.93
CA TYR A 323 21.87 -6.72 9.34
C TYR A 323 20.76 -6.15 8.44
N LEU A 324 20.78 -4.84 8.22
CA LEU A 324 19.82 -4.11 7.39
C LEU A 324 20.09 -4.34 5.90
N GLY A 325 19.03 -4.32 5.08
CA GLY A 325 19.12 -4.49 3.62
C GLY A 325 18.42 -5.75 3.13
N VAL A 326 18.58 -6.03 1.83
CA VAL A 326 17.95 -7.18 1.18
C VAL A 326 18.34 -8.48 1.92
N ILE A 327 17.36 -9.34 2.17
CA ILE A 327 17.62 -10.67 2.74
C ILE A 327 18.47 -11.46 1.74
N SER A 328 19.74 -11.64 2.10
CA SER A 328 20.79 -12.18 1.22
C SER A 328 21.61 -13.29 1.89
N LYS A 329 21.41 -13.52 3.19
CA LYS A 329 22.05 -14.62 3.92
C LYS A 329 21.33 -15.94 3.61
N CYS A 330 21.96 -16.82 2.83
CA CYS A 330 21.36 -18.09 2.38
C CYS A 330 20.80 -18.93 3.55
N THR A 331 21.45 -18.91 4.71
CA THR A 331 21.04 -19.71 5.87
C THR A 331 19.74 -19.25 6.55
N VAL A 332 19.14 -18.15 6.08
CA VAL A 332 17.78 -17.75 6.46
C VAL A 332 16.79 -18.84 6.04
N CYS A 333 16.87 -19.30 4.79
CA CYS A 333 16.02 -20.36 4.27
C CYS A 333 16.75 -21.72 4.25
N HIS A 334 18.00 -21.76 3.82
CA HIS A 334 18.77 -23.00 3.71
C HIS A 334 19.35 -23.45 5.07
N THR A 335 19.54 -24.76 5.28
CA THR A 335 20.20 -25.30 6.47
C THR A 335 21.73 -25.21 6.39
N SER A 336 22.27 -25.02 5.20
CA SER A 336 23.70 -24.83 4.91
C SER A 336 23.88 -23.88 3.74
N ILE A 337 25.07 -23.28 3.59
CA ILE A 337 25.39 -22.47 2.40
C ILE A 337 25.52 -23.44 1.20
N PRO A 338 24.75 -23.23 0.10
CA PRO A 338 24.91 -24.03 -1.11
C PRO A 338 26.33 -23.93 -1.66
N THR A 339 26.93 -25.06 -2.04
CA THR A 339 28.37 -25.14 -2.33
C THR A 339 28.75 -24.88 -3.79
N ASN A 340 27.79 -24.91 -4.73
CA ASN A 340 28.09 -24.93 -6.17
C ASN A 340 27.19 -24.06 -7.06
N GLU A 341 26.32 -23.23 -6.50
CA GLU A 341 25.40 -22.41 -7.30
C GLU A 341 25.55 -20.95 -6.88
N GLY A 342 25.82 -20.07 -7.84
CA GLY A 342 25.65 -18.64 -7.62
C GLY A 342 24.21 -18.36 -7.17
N PHE A 343 23.95 -17.23 -6.53
CA PHE A 343 22.59 -16.85 -6.17
C PHE A 343 21.75 -16.71 -7.46
N GLU A 344 20.90 -17.70 -7.73
CA GLU A 344 19.95 -17.61 -8.83
C GLU A 344 18.82 -16.67 -8.46
N HIS A 345 18.56 -15.70 -9.33
CA HIS A 345 17.42 -14.80 -9.19
C HIS A 345 16.36 -15.18 -10.22
N LYS A 346 16.14 -16.48 -10.39
CA LYS A 346 15.18 -17.09 -11.31
C LYS A 346 14.16 -17.89 -10.51
N ARG A 347 12.98 -18.06 -11.12
CA ARG A 347 11.88 -18.87 -10.58
C ARG A 347 12.13 -20.37 -10.70
#